data_AF-A0A6N9P9A2-F1
#
_entry.id   AF-A0A6N9P9A2-F1
#
_cell.length_a   1.000
_cell.length_b   1.000
_cell.length_c   1.000
_cell.angle_alpha   90.00
_cell.angle_beta   90.00
_cell.angle_gamma   90.00
#
_symmetry.space_group_name_H-M   'P 1'
#
loop_
_entity.id
_entity.type
_entity.pdbx_description
1 polymer ?
#
loop_
_entity_poly.entity_id
_entity_poly.type
_entity_poly.pdbx_seq_one_letter_code
_entity_poly.pdbx_strand_id
1 'polypeptide(L)'
;MADIRLITKDTVLPPLRHMDWDVVINGVPHYVVMIDEYVHTIGGRYGENNLWAYPRDKAPTYETLIEFNCDNPVAWGISYEPKNYTKTKWDETSARSGGGVAITRNGEIFCHVTGGLNYGIDKARAMIVEFGEHPLELNAINFDKKAIGRKVWWRSEPAIITNYISKQACVILEPDGIDRFTVPAEFAQEEPDYYEDGNVKADILDRNIWWFRD
;
A
#
# COMPACT_ATOMS: atom_id res chain seq x y z
N MET A 1 -7.72 -6.47 39.49
CA MET A 1 -6.90 -7.18 38.48
C MET A 1 -7.88 -7.96 37.65
N ALA A 2 -7.99 -7.69 36.35
CA ALA A 2 -8.81 -8.50 35.46
C ALA A 2 -8.22 -9.92 35.41
N ASP A 3 -9.07 -10.94 35.47
CA ASP A 3 -8.66 -12.33 35.37
C ASP A 3 -8.13 -12.58 33.94
N ILE A 4 -6.82 -12.82 33.80
CA ILE A 4 -6.20 -13.10 32.49
C ILE A 4 -6.66 -14.48 32.04
N ARG A 5 -7.50 -14.56 31.02
CA ARG A 5 -7.88 -15.83 30.38
C ARG A 5 -6.90 -16.17 29.27
N LEU A 6 -6.12 -17.23 29.49
CA LEU A 6 -5.18 -17.75 28.49
C LEU A 6 -5.89 -18.71 27.53
N ILE A 7 -5.49 -18.67 26.25
CA ILE A 7 -5.92 -19.65 25.26
C ILE A 7 -5.18 -20.96 25.54
N THR A 8 -5.92 -22.06 25.65
CA THR A 8 -5.43 -23.43 25.85
C THR A 8 -5.91 -24.33 24.70
N LYS A 9 -5.41 -25.57 24.64
CA LYS A 9 -5.82 -26.54 23.62
C LYS A 9 -7.34 -26.81 23.57
N ASP A 10 -8.00 -26.71 24.72
CA ASP A 10 -9.43 -26.97 24.85
C ASP A 10 -10.27 -25.69 24.75
N THR A 11 -9.63 -24.55 24.48
CA THR A 11 -10.34 -23.28 24.35
C THR A 11 -11.18 -23.26 23.08
N VAL A 12 -12.49 -23.10 23.26
CA VAL A 12 -13.41 -22.77 22.17
C VAL A 12 -13.35 -21.27 21.96
N LEU A 13 -12.79 -20.84 20.83
CA LEU A 13 -12.63 -19.43 20.52
C LEU A 13 -13.99 -18.74 20.33
N PRO A 14 -14.18 -17.53 20.88
CA PRO A 14 -15.34 -16.70 20.56
C PRO A 14 -15.27 -16.22 19.10
N PRO A 15 -16.34 -15.57 18.59
CA PRO A 15 -16.29 -14.89 17.30
C PRO A 15 -15.10 -13.93 17.21
N LEU A 16 -14.34 -14.03 16.11
CA LEU A 16 -13.12 -13.26 15.92
C LEU A 16 -13.42 -11.93 15.23
N ARG A 17 -12.92 -10.83 15.81
CA ARG A 17 -13.00 -9.52 15.15
C ARG A 17 -11.73 -9.29 14.33
N HIS A 18 -11.87 -9.38 13.01
CA HIS A 18 -10.75 -9.20 12.09
C HIS A 18 -10.32 -7.74 11.95
N MET A 19 -9.01 -7.53 12.02
CA MET A 19 -8.37 -6.31 11.55
C MET A 19 -8.09 -6.50 10.05
N ASP A 20 -8.34 -5.46 9.26
CA ASP A 20 -8.12 -5.50 7.80
C ASP A 20 -6.64 -5.30 7.42
N TRP A 21 -5.70 -5.43 8.36
CA TRP A 21 -4.29 -5.14 8.13
C TRP A 21 -3.58 -6.23 7.33
N ASP A 22 -2.80 -5.82 6.33
CA ASP A 22 -2.04 -6.74 5.51
C ASP A 22 -0.72 -7.16 6.15
N VAL A 23 -0.82 -7.96 7.22
CA VAL A 23 0.34 -8.39 8.00
C VAL A 23 1.04 -9.58 7.34
N VAL A 24 2.37 -9.52 7.27
CA VAL A 24 3.24 -10.61 6.83
C VAL A 24 4.27 -10.90 7.91
N ILE A 25 4.28 -12.13 8.44
CA ILE A 25 5.22 -12.60 9.46
C ILE A 25 6.09 -13.68 8.86
N ASN A 26 7.40 -13.46 8.82
CA ASN A 26 8.38 -14.40 8.25
C ASN A 26 8.02 -14.86 6.81
N GLY A 27 7.50 -13.94 5.99
CA GLY A 27 7.08 -14.23 4.61
C GLY A 27 5.70 -14.87 4.47
N VAL A 28 5.00 -15.13 5.58
CA VAL A 28 3.67 -15.74 5.56
C VAL A 28 2.59 -14.68 5.85
N PRO A 29 1.58 -14.50 4.98
CA PRO A 29 0.45 -13.62 5.26
C PRO A 29 -0.38 -14.11 6.45
N HIS A 30 -0.69 -13.21 7.37
CA HIS A 30 -1.51 -13.49 8.55
C HIS A 30 -2.79 -12.66 8.56
N TYR A 31 -3.84 -13.20 9.14
CA TYR A 31 -4.92 -12.37 9.68
C TYR A 31 -4.51 -11.93 11.08
N VAL A 32 -4.88 -10.70 11.43
CA VAL A 32 -4.84 -10.21 12.80
C VAL A 32 -6.28 -10.10 13.29
N VAL A 33 -6.54 -10.65 14.46
CA VAL A 33 -7.86 -10.66 15.08
C VAL A 33 -7.76 -10.15 16.50
N MET A 34 -8.79 -9.44 16.93
CA MET A 34 -9.03 -9.17 18.34
C MET A 34 -9.90 -10.29 18.91
N ILE A 35 -9.47 -10.84 20.05
CA ILE A 35 -10.21 -11.87 20.77
C ILE A 35 -10.55 -11.34 22.16
N ASP A 36 -11.80 -10.91 22.33
CA ASP A 36 -12.25 -10.31 23.59
C ASP A 36 -12.06 -11.27 24.77
N GLU A 37 -11.67 -10.73 25.92
CA GLU A 37 -11.34 -11.46 27.17
C GLU A 37 -10.03 -12.28 27.13
N TYR A 38 -9.42 -12.50 25.96
CA TYR A 38 -8.15 -13.24 25.81
C TYR A 38 -6.97 -12.29 25.63
N VAL A 39 -6.62 -11.62 26.74
CA VAL A 39 -5.45 -10.74 26.84
C VAL A 39 -4.19 -11.60 26.96
N HIS A 40 -3.19 -11.32 26.12
CA HIS A 40 -1.94 -12.05 26.15
C HIS A 40 -0.98 -11.53 27.22
N THR A 41 0.01 -12.37 27.57
CA THR A 41 0.93 -12.09 28.68
C THR A 41 2.01 -11.06 28.35
N ILE A 42 2.31 -10.88 27.06
CA ILE A 42 3.21 -9.84 26.58
C ILE A 42 2.54 -8.47 26.66
N GLY A 43 3.13 -7.56 27.45
CA GLY A 43 2.62 -6.20 27.60
C GLY A 43 2.53 -5.49 26.24
N GLY A 44 1.41 -4.83 25.99
CA GLY A 44 1.17 -4.10 24.75
C GLY A 44 1.32 -2.60 24.91
N ARG A 45 1.75 -1.92 23.84
CA ARG A 45 1.65 -0.45 23.71
C ARG A 45 0.21 0.05 23.86
N TYR A 46 -0.78 -0.83 23.63
CA TYR A 46 -2.22 -0.54 23.65
C TYR A 46 -2.96 -0.98 24.93
N GLY A 47 -2.26 -1.23 26.04
CA GLY A 47 -2.90 -1.64 27.31
C GLY A 47 -3.13 -3.15 27.38
N GLU A 48 -4.37 -3.59 27.62
CA GLU A 48 -4.78 -5.00 27.61
C GLU A 48 -4.76 -5.53 26.17
N ASN A 49 -3.57 -5.86 25.66
CA ASN A 49 -3.43 -6.29 24.28
C ASN A 49 -3.99 -7.72 24.12
N ASN A 50 -5.04 -7.81 23.33
CA ASN A 50 -5.81 -9.01 23.02
C ASN A 50 -5.82 -9.28 21.51
N LEU A 51 -4.76 -8.82 20.82
CA LEU A 51 -4.55 -9.07 19.40
C LEU A 51 -3.78 -10.37 19.20
N TRP A 52 -4.25 -11.14 18.25
CA TRP A 52 -3.66 -12.42 17.87
C TRP A 52 -3.51 -12.48 16.36
N ALA A 53 -2.44 -13.12 15.90
CA ALA A 53 -2.21 -13.37 14.49
C ALA A 53 -2.29 -14.87 14.20
N TYR A 54 -2.80 -15.23 13.02
CA TYR A 54 -2.72 -16.61 12.52
C TYR A 54 -2.57 -16.63 10.99
N PRO A 55 -1.93 -17.65 10.41
CA PRO A 55 -1.73 -17.75 8.95
C PRO A 55 -3.06 -17.75 8.20
N ARG A 56 -3.17 -16.99 7.09
CA ARG A 56 -4.43 -16.85 6.34
C ARG A 56 -4.91 -18.15 5.69
N ASP A 57 -4.02 -19.11 5.49
CA ASP A 57 -4.28 -20.42 4.92
C ASP A 57 -4.65 -21.48 5.97
N LYS A 58 -4.72 -21.12 7.26
CA LYS A 58 -5.00 -22.02 8.37
C LYS A 58 -6.18 -21.54 9.22
N ALA A 59 -6.78 -22.47 9.95
CA ALA A 59 -7.77 -22.15 10.96
C ALA A 59 -7.10 -21.55 12.21
N PRO A 60 -7.76 -20.60 12.90
CA PRO A 60 -7.28 -20.07 14.17
C PRO A 60 -7.52 -21.11 15.28
N THR A 61 -6.45 -21.65 15.83
CA THR A 61 -6.45 -22.64 16.90
C THR A 61 -5.34 -22.31 17.90
N TYR A 62 -5.29 -23.00 19.04
CA TYR A 62 -4.20 -22.86 20.00
C TYR A 62 -2.80 -22.99 19.38
N GLU A 63 -2.62 -23.83 18.35
CA GLU A 63 -1.31 -24.08 17.73
C GLU A 63 -0.95 -23.06 16.65
N THR A 64 -1.93 -22.36 16.08
CA THR A 64 -1.73 -21.42 14.97
C THR A 64 -1.82 -19.96 15.40
N LEU A 65 -2.44 -19.68 16.54
CA LEU A 65 -2.53 -18.34 17.11
C LEU A 65 -1.19 -17.93 17.73
N ILE A 66 -0.78 -16.72 17.40
CA ILE A 66 0.45 -16.08 17.86
C ILE A 66 0.04 -14.77 18.54
N GLU A 67 0.53 -14.53 19.74
CA GLU A 67 0.33 -13.25 20.43
C GLU A 67 0.88 -12.11 19.55
N PHE A 68 0.05 -11.11 19.23
CA PHE A 68 0.40 -10.07 18.26
C PHE A 68 0.65 -8.72 18.95
N ASN A 69 1.89 -8.24 18.87
CA ASN A 69 2.31 -6.97 19.48
C ASN A 69 3.10 -6.08 18.51
N CYS A 70 2.84 -6.18 17.21
CA CYS A 70 3.54 -5.36 16.22
C CYS A 70 2.94 -3.95 16.18
N ASP A 71 3.74 -2.96 16.60
CA ASP A 71 3.37 -1.54 16.55
C ASP A 71 3.03 -1.04 15.14
N ASN A 72 3.69 -1.60 14.12
CA ASN A 72 3.44 -1.32 12.71
C ASN A 72 3.05 -2.63 12.02
N PRO A 73 1.76 -2.96 11.92
CA PRO A 73 1.29 -4.23 11.35
C PRO A 73 1.72 -4.44 9.89
N VAL A 74 1.76 -3.34 9.12
CA VAL A 74 2.28 -3.32 7.75
C VAL A 74 3.66 -2.66 7.79
N ALA A 75 4.68 -3.41 7.40
CA ALA A 75 6.05 -2.99 7.51
C ALA A 75 6.43 -2.10 6.31
N TRP A 76 6.32 -0.79 6.49
CA TRP A 76 6.86 0.19 5.53
C TRP A 76 8.36 0.37 5.74
N GLY A 77 9.09 0.44 4.64
CA GLY A 77 10.55 0.59 4.65
C GLY A 77 11.07 1.45 3.52
N ILE A 78 12.37 1.74 3.58
CA ILE A 78 13.10 2.46 2.56
C ILE A 78 14.34 1.63 2.23
N SER A 79 14.56 1.31 0.95
CA SER A 79 15.78 0.68 0.46
C SER A 79 16.53 1.59 -0.51
N TYR A 80 17.86 1.50 -0.48
CA TYR A 80 18.74 2.24 -1.37
C TYR A 80 19.90 1.36 -1.81
N GLU A 81 19.93 1.01 -3.09
CA GLU A 81 20.93 0.13 -3.68
C GLU A 81 21.51 0.78 -4.94
N PRO A 82 22.52 1.66 -4.79
CA PRO A 82 23.17 2.29 -5.93
C PRO A 82 23.99 1.24 -6.70
N LYS A 83 23.94 1.31 -8.03
CA LYS A 83 24.74 0.43 -8.90
C LYS A 83 25.17 1.16 -10.15
N ASN A 84 26.37 0.85 -10.63
CA ASN A 84 26.80 1.29 -11.96
C ASN A 84 26.60 0.14 -12.94
N TYR A 85 26.17 0.45 -14.15
CA TYR A 85 25.93 -0.54 -15.20
C TYR A 85 26.27 0.07 -16.55
N THR A 86 26.60 -0.78 -17.53
CA THR A 86 26.76 -0.35 -18.92
C THR A 86 25.46 -0.55 -19.68
N LYS A 87 25.15 0.36 -20.59
CA LYS A 87 24.02 0.21 -21.53
C LYS A 87 24.52 0.46 -22.94
N THR A 88 24.28 -0.51 -23.81
CA THR A 88 24.58 -0.41 -25.24
C THR A 88 23.30 -0.06 -26.00
N LYS A 89 23.35 1.00 -26.81
CA LYS A 89 22.26 1.38 -27.73
C LYS A 89 22.91 1.89 -29.01
N TRP A 90 22.48 1.39 -30.17
CA TRP A 90 23.05 1.77 -31.47
C TRP A 90 24.57 1.59 -31.54
N ASP A 91 25.06 0.42 -31.08
CA ASP A 91 26.49 0.05 -31.03
C ASP A 91 27.39 0.94 -30.15
N GLU A 92 26.83 1.96 -29.50
CA GLU A 92 27.53 2.78 -28.52
C GLU A 92 27.30 2.27 -27.10
N THR A 93 28.38 2.09 -26.34
CA THR A 93 28.32 1.67 -24.93
C THR A 93 28.57 2.85 -24.01
N SER A 94 27.61 3.11 -23.13
CA SER A 94 27.70 4.16 -22.10
C SER A 94 27.68 3.54 -20.72
N ALA A 95 28.56 4.01 -19.83
CA ALA A 95 28.44 3.75 -18.39
C ALA A 95 27.33 4.63 -17.82
N ARG A 96 26.46 4.04 -17.00
CA ARG A 96 25.35 4.71 -16.32
C ARG A 96 25.38 4.38 -14.85
N SER A 97 25.02 5.35 -14.03
CA SER A 97 24.58 5.08 -12.67
C SER A 97 23.10 4.72 -12.72
N GLY A 98 22.75 3.70 -11.94
CA GLY A 98 21.40 3.28 -11.66
C GLY A 98 21.27 2.98 -10.18
N GLY A 99 20.10 2.48 -9.80
CA GLY A 99 19.74 2.46 -8.39
C GLY A 99 19.15 3.80 -7.97
N GLY A 100 18.34 3.74 -6.94
CA GLY A 100 17.52 4.84 -6.47
C GLY A 100 16.90 4.43 -5.15
N VAL A 101 16.16 5.35 -4.55
CA VAL A 101 15.43 5.06 -3.33
C VAL A 101 14.13 4.34 -3.70
N ALA A 102 13.84 3.24 -3.05
CA ALA A 102 12.56 2.56 -3.16
C ALA A 102 11.86 2.54 -1.80
N ILE A 103 10.55 2.75 -1.83
CA ILE A 103 9.69 2.51 -0.67
C ILE A 103 9.26 1.05 -0.73
N THR A 104 9.38 0.34 0.39
CA THR A 104 8.95 -1.05 0.52
C THR A 104 7.72 -1.16 1.42
N ARG A 105 6.90 -2.18 1.16
CA ARG A 105 5.74 -2.57 1.95
C ARG A 105 5.82 -4.08 2.18
N ASN A 106 5.88 -4.50 3.44
CA ASN A 106 6.11 -5.90 3.82
C ASN A 106 7.37 -6.51 3.18
N GLY A 107 8.43 -5.71 3.05
CA GLY A 107 9.70 -6.13 2.45
C GLY A 107 9.75 -6.10 0.92
N GLU A 108 8.60 -5.96 0.25
CA GLU A 108 8.52 -5.88 -1.22
C GLU A 108 8.52 -4.44 -1.70
N ILE A 109 9.05 -4.18 -2.90
CA ILE A 109 9.05 -2.83 -3.50
C ILE A 109 7.61 -2.39 -3.76
N PHE A 110 7.23 -1.26 -3.16
CA PHE A 110 5.94 -0.60 -3.36
C PHE A 110 6.00 0.45 -4.48
N CYS A 111 7.01 1.33 -4.44
CA CYS A 111 7.30 2.28 -5.51
C CYS A 111 8.75 2.76 -5.46
N HIS A 112 9.21 3.35 -6.58
CA HIS A 112 10.50 4.03 -6.65
C HIS A 112 10.33 5.53 -6.49
N VAL A 113 11.25 6.16 -5.79
CA VAL A 113 11.32 7.62 -5.63
C VAL A 113 12.40 8.15 -6.55
N THR A 114 12.05 9.15 -7.36
CA THR A 114 12.99 9.80 -8.27
C THR A 114 13.87 10.80 -7.51
N GLY A 115 15.12 10.94 -7.97
CA GLY A 115 16.10 11.87 -7.40
C GLY A 115 17.31 11.18 -6.76
N GLY A 116 18.29 11.98 -6.36
CA GLY A 116 19.50 11.50 -5.69
C GLY A 116 19.24 11.02 -4.26
N LEU A 117 20.23 10.38 -3.63
CA LEU A 117 20.12 9.74 -2.32
C LEU A 117 19.38 10.58 -1.26
N ASN A 118 19.90 11.77 -0.95
CA ASN A 118 19.38 12.58 0.16
C ASN A 118 17.93 13.02 -0.11
N TYR A 119 17.68 13.59 -1.30
CA TYR A 119 16.33 13.98 -1.71
C TYR A 119 15.38 12.79 -1.72
N GLY A 120 15.81 11.65 -2.27
CA GLY A 120 14.99 10.45 -2.38
C GLY A 120 14.60 9.88 -1.01
N ILE A 121 15.52 9.85 -0.04
CA ILE A 121 15.23 9.37 1.33
C ILE A 121 14.23 10.31 2.02
N ASP A 122 14.44 11.62 1.96
CA ASP A 122 13.56 12.58 2.63
C ASP A 122 12.17 12.60 1.99
N LYS A 123 12.11 12.53 0.66
CA LYS A 123 10.85 12.39 -0.07
C LYS A 123 10.15 11.06 0.26
N ALA A 124 10.88 9.95 0.35
CA ALA A 124 10.33 8.65 0.72
C ALA A 124 9.71 8.66 2.13
N ARG A 125 10.37 9.30 3.10
CA ARG A 125 9.83 9.48 4.45
C ARG A 125 8.51 10.23 4.46
N ALA A 126 8.42 11.34 3.72
CA ALA A 126 7.18 12.10 3.59
C ALA A 126 6.06 11.26 2.95
N MET A 127 6.38 10.57 1.85
CA MET A 127 5.42 9.72 1.15
C MET A 127 4.88 8.58 2.03
N ILE A 128 5.71 7.95 2.88
CA ILE A 128 5.26 6.89 3.81
C ILE A 128 4.21 7.43 4.80
N VAL A 129 4.36 8.67 5.27
CA VAL A 129 3.34 9.32 6.13
C VAL A 129 2.05 9.55 5.34
N GLU A 130 2.16 10.10 4.12
CA GLU A 130 1.00 10.32 3.24
C GLU A 130 0.29 9.00 2.89
N PHE A 131 1.03 7.91 2.70
CA PHE A 131 0.47 6.57 2.48
C PHE A 131 -0.30 6.04 3.68
N GLY A 132 0.12 6.38 4.91
CA GLY A 132 -0.57 6.00 6.14
C GLY A 132 -1.94 6.67 6.30
N GLU A 133 -2.14 7.83 5.69
CA GLU A 133 -3.38 8.62 5.74
C GLU A 133 -4.20 8.51 4.44
N HIS A 134 -3.73 7.71 3.49
CA HIS A 134 -4.29 7.69 2.15
C HIS A 134 -5.70 7.08 2.09
N PRO A 135 -6.67 7.66 1.35
CA PRO A 135 -8.05 7.17 1.26
C PRO A 135 -8.24 5.76 0.65
N LEU A 136 -7.20 5.20 0.04
CA LEU A 136 -7.18 3.79 -0.41
C LEU A 136 -6.85 2.80 0.70
N GLU A 137 -6.54 3.28 1.90
CA GLU A 137 -6.19 2.44 3.05
C GLU A 137 -5.07 1.46 2.69
N LEU A 138 -3.88 1.97 2.34
CA LEU A 138 -2.80 1.16 1.76
C LEU A 138 -2.27 0.06 2.70
N ASN A 139 -2.62 0.12 3.99
CA ASN A 139 -2.34 -0.94 4.96
C ASN A 139 -3.34 -2.10 4.90
N ALA A 140 -4.41 -1.98 4.12
CA ALA A 140 -5.46 -2.96 4.04
C ALA A 140 -5.06 -4.19 3.21
N ILE A 141 -5.63 -5.34 3.54
CA ILE A 141 -5.55 -6.54 2.71
C ILE A 141 -6.21 -6.24 1.35
N ASN A 142 -5.52 -6.60 0.27
CA ASN A 142 -5.99 -6.39 -1.11
C ASN A 142 -6.41 -4.93 -1.41
N PHE A 143 -5.75 -3.93 -0.82
CA PHE A 143 -6.06 -2.51 -1.07
C PHE A 143 -6.05 -2.18 -2.58
N ASP A 144 -5.16 -2.82 -3.35
CA ASP A 144 -4.99 -2.69 -4.79
C ASP A 144 -6.25 -3.12 -5.55
N LYS A 145 -6.86 -4.24 -5.15
CA LYS A 145 -8.12 -4.72 -5.72
C LYS A 145 -9.30 -3.85 -5.28
N LYS A 146 -9.28 -3.37 -4.02
CA LYS A 146 -10.30 -2.45 -3.49
C LYS A 146 -10.26 -1.07 -4.16
N ALA A 147 -9.12 -0.68 -4.73
CA ALA A 147 -8.99 0.57 -5.49
C ALA A 147 -9.73 0.52 -6.83
N ILE A 148 -9.79 -0.65 -7.48
CA ILE A 148 -10.43 -0.80 -8.78
C ILE A 148 -11.95 -0.63 -8.65
N GLY A 149 -12.52 0.16 -9.55
CA GLY A 149 -13.94 0.53 -9.55
C GLY A 149 -14.26 1.74 -8.67
N ARG A 150 -13.30 2.26 -7.89
CA ARG A 150 -13.52 3.46 -7.08
C ARG A 150 -13.65 4.68 -7.98
N LYS A 151 -14.70 5.47 -7.74
CA LYS A 151 -14.91 6.77 -8.37
C LYS A 151 -14.08 7.84 -7.68
N VAL A 152 -13.50 8.73 -8.47
CA VAL A 152 -12.72 9.89 -8.02
C VAL A 152 -13.02 11.09 -8.91
N TRP A 153 -12.63 12.28 -8.49
CA TRP A 153 -12.48 13.40 -9.42
C TRP A 153 -11.02 13.54 -9.79
N TRP A 154 -10.74 13.76 -11.06
CA TRP A 154 -9.41 14.08 -11.56
C TRP A 154 -9.46 15.39 -12.31
N ARG A 155 -8.75 16.42 -11.83
CA ARG A 155 -8.80 17.79 -12.38
C ARG A 155 -10.23 18.36 -12.51
N SER A 156 -11.08 18.05 -11.53
CA SER A 156 -12.51 18.40 -11.51
C SER A 156 -13.38 17.67 -12.55
N GLU A 157 -12.84 16.65 -13.22
CA GLU A 157 -13.58 15.78 -14.13
C GLU A 157 -13.85 14.42 -13.48
N PRO A 158 -15.02 13.82 -13.72
CA PRO A 158 -15.38 12.54 -13.13
C PRO A 158 -14.53 11.40 -13.72
N ALA A 159 -13.92 10.60 -12.85
CA ALA A 159 -13.12 9.46 -13.25
C ALA A 159 -13.43 8.20 -12.42
N ILE A 160 -13.08 7.04 -12.97
CA ILE A 160 -13.09 5.75 -12.28
C ILE A 160 -11.72 5.10 -12.39
N ILE A 161 -11.27 4.45 -11.32
CA ILE A 161 -10.02 3.69 -11.33
C ILE A 161 -10.28 2.33 -11.98
N THR A 162 -9.61 2.05 -13.09
CA THR A 162 -9.73 0.74 -13.76
C THR A 162 -8.57 -0.18 -13.51
N ASN A 163 -7.42 0.37 -13.10
CA ASN A 163 -6.24 -0.43 -12.80
C ASN A 163 -5.36 0.21 -11.74
N TYR A 164 -4.66 -0.63 -10.98
CA TYR A 164 -3.58 -0.25 -10.08
C TYR A 164 -2.26 -0.82 -10.59
N ILE A 165 -1.27 0.06 -10.81
CA ILE A 165 0.05 -0.30 -11.32
C ILE A 165 0.98 -0.58 -10.14
N SER A 166 1.13 -1.86 -9.82
CA SER A 166 2.05 -2.33 -8.80
C SER A 166 3.49 -1.86 -9.07
N LYS A 167 4.26 -1.64 -7.99
CA LYS A 167 5.64 -1.13 -7.99
C LYS A 167 5.81 0.32 -8.46
N GLN A 168 4.73 1.03 -8.74
CA GLN A 168 4.75 2.43 -9.17
C GLN A 168 3.84 3.33 -8.35
N ALA A 169 3.02 2.78 -7.43
CA ALA A 169 2.01 3.53 -6.70
C ALA A 169 1.16 4.42 -7.61
N CYS A 170 0.79 3.90 -8.78
CA CYS A 170 0.02 4.63 -9.79
C CYS A 170 -1.31 3.92 -10.05
N VAL A 171 -2.29 4.68 -10.50
CA VAL A 171 -3.58 4.19 -10.98
C VAL A 171 -3.79 4.58 -12.44
N ILE A 172 -4.60 3.79 -13.15
CA ILE A 172 -5.18 4.19 -14.42
C ILE A 172 -6.59 4.70 -14.16
N LEU A 173 -6.84 5.92 -14.64
CA LEU A 173 -8.10 6.63 -14.57
C LEU A 173 -8.75 6.63 -15.94
N GLU A 174 -10.02 6.30 -15.99
CA GLU A 174 -10.87 6.43 -17.18
C GLU A 174 -11.96 7.47 -16.91
N PRO A 175 -12.43 8.20 -17.94
CA PRO A 175 -13.54 9.09 -17.80
C PRO A 175 -14.82 8.35 -17.36
N ASP A 176 -15.57 8.92 -16.43
CA ASP A 176 -16.81 8.32 -15.91
C ASP A 176 -18.01 9.22 -16.19
N GLY A 177 -18.78 8.90 -17.23
CA GLY A 177 -19.94 9.69 -17.66
C GLY A 177 -19.62 10.89 -18.55
N ILE A 178 -18.38 10.99 -19.05
CA ILE A 178 -17.94 11.94 -20.09
C ILE A 178 -17.17 11.17 -21.18
N ASP A 179 -17.10 11.71 -22.39
CA ASP A 179 -16.48 11.02 -23.53
C ASP A 179 -14.95 10.91 -23.41
N ARG A 180 -14.30 11.96 -22.89
CA ARG A 180 -12.86 12.07 -22.70
C ARG A 180 -12.54 13.15 -21.68
N PHE A 181 -11.36 13.09 -21.06
CA PHE A 181 -10.85 14.19 -20.26
C PHE A 181 -10.50 15.42 -21.11
N THR A 182 -10.65 16.59 -20.52
CA THR A 182 -10.31 17.86 -21.16
C THR A 182 -8.79 18.02 -21.25
N VAL A 183 -8.29 18.36 -22.43
CA VAL A 183 -6.86 18.68 -22.63
C VAL A 183 -6.55 19.97 -21.85
N PRO A 184 -5.52 19.97 -20.97
CA PRO A 184 -5.15 21.16 -20.22
C PRO A 184 -4.71 22.30 -21.14
N ALA A 185 -4.92 23.54 -20.70
CA ALA A 185 -4.62 24.72 -21.50
C ALA A 185 -3.13 24.80 -21.91
N GLU A 186 -2.22 24.30 -21.06
CA GLU A 186 -0.78 24.28 -21.34
C GLU A 186 -0.42 23.36 -22.51
N PHE A 187 -1.26 22.37 -22.81
CA PHE A 187 -1.08 21.40 -23.89
C PHE A 187 -2.08 21.60 -25.03
N ALA A 188 -2.81 22.72 -25.04
CA ALA A 188 -3.84 22.99 -26.06
C ALA A 188 -3.27 23.14 -27.50
N GLN A 189 -1.95 23.31 -27.64
CA GLN A 189 -1.26 23.33 -28.94
C GLN A 189 -0.73 21.95 -29.35
N GLU A 190 -0.72 20.98 -28.44
CA GLU A 190 -0.39 19.59 -28.75
C GLU A 190 -1.59 18.94 -29.44
N GLU A 191 -1.33 17.95 -30.30
CA GLU A 191 -2.38 17.29 -31.08
C GLU A 191 -3.54 16.80 -30.20
N PRO A 192 -4.77 16.68 -30.76
CA PRO A 192 -5.99 16.29 -30.02
C PRO A 192 -5.91 14.93 -29.29
N ASP A 193 -4.81 14.20 -29.50
CA ASP A 193 -4.53 12.87 -28.99
C ASP A 193 -3.58 12.88 -27.77
N TYR A 194 -3.49 13.99 -27.02
CA TYR A 194 -2.70 14.06 -25.77
C TYR A 194 -2.99 12.89 -24.80
N TYR A 195 -4.24 12.42 -24.80
CA TYR A 195 -4.65 11.16 -24.19
C TYR A 195 -5.02 10.16 -25.31
N GLU A 196 -4.03 9.60 -26.02
CA GLU A 196 -4.24 8.71 -27.19
C GLU A 196 -5.28 7.61 -26.92
N ASP A 197 -5.30 7.07 -25.69
CA ASP A 197 -6.24 6.00 -25.27
C ASP A 197 -7.41 6.52 -24.40
N GLY A 198 -7.57 7.83 -24.21
CA GLY A 198 -8.56 8.45 -23.32
C GLY A 198 -8.30 8.27 -21.82
N ASN A 199 -7.39 7.36 -21.47
CA ASN A 199 -7.03 6.98 -20.12
C ASN A 199 -5.82 7.75 -19.61
N VAL A 200 -5.74 7.95 -18.29
CA VAL A 200 -4.63 8.66 -17.66
C VAL A 200 -4.00 7.82 -16.57
N LYS A 201 -2.67 7.70 -16.64
CA LYS A 201 -1.88 7.21 -15.52
C LYS A 201 -1.57 8.36 -14.57
N ALA A 202 -1.95 8.20 -13.30
CA ALA A 202 -1.64 9.16 -12.25
C ALA A 202 -1.01 8.48 -11.03
N ASP A 203 -0.13 9.20 -10.33
CA ASP A 203 0.37 8.79 -9.01
C ASP A 203 -0.78 8.84 -8.01
N ILE A 204 -0.88 7.90 -7.07
CA ILE A 204 -1.94 7.93 -6.06
C ILE A 204 -1.86 9.18 -5.15
N LEU A 205 -0.69 9.79 -5.02
CA LEU A 205 -0.48 11.05 -4.32
C LEU A 205 -0.61 12.29 -5.23
N ASP A 206 -1.07 12.13 -6.47
CA ASP A 206 -1.32 13.27 -7.36
C ASP A 206 -2.40 14.18 -6.76
N ARG A 207 -2.04 15.45 -6.55
CA ARG A 207 -2.91 16.49 -5.98
C ARG A 207 -4.12 16.80 -6.85
N ASN A 208 -4.10 16.38 -8.11
CA ASN A 208 -5.23 16.52 -9.02
C ASN A 208 -6.30 15.44 -8.80
N ILE A 209 -6.02 14.40 -8.01
CA ILE A 209 -7.01 13.38 -7.64
C ILE A 209 -7.70 13.80 -6.35
N TRP A 210 -9.03 13.89 -6.40
CA TRP A 210 -9.88 13.97 -5.23
C TRP A 210 -10.61 12.64 -5.01
N TRP A 211 -10.26 11.98 -3.91
CA TRP A 211 -10.64 10.58 -3.61
C TRP A 211 -12.06 10.36 -3.09
N PHE A 212 -12.81 11.44 -2.85
CA PHE A 212 -14.14 11.43 -2.26
C PHE A 212 -15.17 11.84 -3.32
N ARG A 213 -15.65 10.84 -4.07
CA ARG A 213 -16.71 10.95 -5.06
C ARG A 213 -17.68 9.79 -4.85
N ASP A 214 -18.95 10.11 -4.68
CA ASP A 214 -20.04 9.14 -4.44
C ASP A 214 -20.44 8.35 -5.71
#